data_AF-K2J0X5-F1
#
_entry.id   AF-K2J0X5-F1
#
_cell.length_a   1.000
_cell.length_b   1.000
_cell.length_c   1.000
_cell.angle_alpha   90.00
_cell.angle_beta   90.00
_cell.angle_gamma   90.00
#
_symmetry.space_group_name_H-M   'P 1'
#
loop_
_entity.id
_entity.type
_entity.pdbx_description
1 polymer ?
#
loop_
_entity_poly.entity_id
_entity_poly.type
_entity_poly.pdbx_seq_one_letter_code
_entity_poly.pdbx_strand_id
1 'polypeptide(L)'
;MHTSLDAREFAEWQAFDQLEPIGAPAAELRTGILAANIANAAPHRKRAKPFVPKDFMPHLAREEKLAWAALGFDRQADIVAERLLARFGAGSKKET
;
A
#
# COMPACT_ATOMS: atom_id res chain seq x y z
N MET A 1 -6.91 -28.02 -30.55
CA MET A 1 -6.51 -27.01 -29.54
C MET A 1 -5.12 -27.38 -29.07
N HIS A 2 -4.17 -26.44 -29.08
CA HIS A 2 -2.81 -26.65 -28.56
C HIS A 2 -2.89 -26.51 -27.03
N THR A 3 -2.51 -27.55 -26.28
CA THR A 3 -2.69 -27.63 -24.81
C THR A 3 -1.36 -27.66 -24.05
N SER A 4 -0.24 -27.45 -24.74
CA SER A 4 1.11 -27.45 -24.19
C SER A 4 1.82 -26.15 -24.55
N LEU A 5 2.48 -25.54 -23.57
CA LEU A 5 3.36 -24.38 -23.72
C LEU A 5 4.80 -24.87 -23.86
N ASP A 6 5.56 -24.32 -24.80
CA ASP A 6 7.00 -24.57 -24.88
C ASP A 6 7.78 -23.71 -23.84
N ALA A 7 9.04 -24.06 -23.60
CA ALA A 7 9.88 -23.37 -22.61
C ALA A 7 10.18 -21.90 -22.96
N ARG A 8 10.34 -21.57 -24.25
CA ARG A 8 10.49 -20.20 -24.74
C ARG A 8 9.20 -19.43 -24.56
N GLU A 9 8.06 -19.97 -24.94
CA GLU A 9 6.76 -19.32 -24.74
C GLU A 9 6.51 -19.03 -23.25
N PHE A 10 6.82 -19.99 -22.38
CA PHE A 10 6.74 -19.78 -20.93
C PHE A 10 7.69 -18.67 -20.45
N ALA A 11 8.93 -18.64 -20.93
CA ALA A 11 9.89 -17.58 -20.59
C ALA A 11 9.44 -16.19 -21.08
N GLU A 12 8.80 -16.12 -22.24
CA GLU A 12 8.19 -14.88 -22.76
C GLU A 12 7.04 -14.41 -21.87
N TRP A 13 6.17 -15.31 -21.39
CA TRP A 13 5.13 -14.98 -20.42
C TRP A 13 5.69 -14.51 -19.07
N GLN A 14 6.79 -15.12 -18.60
CA GLN A 14 7.46 -14.66 -17.38
C GLN A 14 8.05 -13.25 -17.56
N ALA A 15 8.68 -12.97 -18.71
CA ALA A 15 9.20 -11.64 -19.01
C ALA A 15 8.08 -10.59 -19.10
N PHE A 16 6.94 -10.97 -19.70
CA PHE A 16 5.76 -10.12 -19.76
C PHE A 16 5.23 -9.78 -18.36
N ASP A 17 5.07 -10.78 -17.48
CA ASP A 17 4.57 -10.58 -16.11
C ASP A 17 5.45 -9.63 -15.26
N GLN A 18 6.76 -9.59 -15.52
CA GLN A 18 7.65 -8.63 -14.85
C GLN A 18 7.42 -7.17 -15.30
N LEU A 19 6.99 -6.96 -16.54
CA LEU A 19 6.73 -5.63 -17.10
C LEU A 19 5.28 -5.19 -16.84
N GLU A 20 4.34 -6.09 -17.09
CA GLU A 20 2.92 -5.93 -16.86
C GLU A 20 2.39 -7.13 -16.07
N PRO A 21 2.37 -7.03 -14.73
CA PRO A 21 1.92 -8.12 -13.87
C PRO A 21 0.53 -8.61 -14.28
N ILE A 22 0.48 -9.89 -14.62
CA ILE A 22 -0.71 -10.57 -15.10
C ILE A 22 -1.64 -10.78 -13.90
N GLY A 23 -2.84 -10.22 -13.98
CA GLY A 23 -3.92 -10.52 -13.04
C GLY A 23 -4.40 -9.35 -12.18
N ALA A 24 -5.02 -9.72 -11.06
CA ALA A 24 -5.80 -8.83 -10.20
C ALA A 24 -5.02 -7.65 -9.59
N PRO A 25 -3.75 -7.74 -9.16
CA PRO A 25 -3.09 -6.66 -8.42
C PRO A 25 -3.00 -5.34 -9.19
N ALA A 26 -2.63 -5.40 -10.48
CA ALA A 26 -2.56 -4.21 -11.34
C ALA A 26 -3.96 -3.66 -11.68
N ALA A 27 -4.97 -4.52 -11.79
CA ALA A 27 -6.36 -4.11 -11.96
C ALA A 27 -6.92 -3.46 -10.68
N GLU A 28 -6.66 -4.04 -9.51
CA GLU A 28 -7.04 -3.52 -8.20
C GLU A 28 -6.38 -2.18 -7.91
N LEU A 29 -5.11 -1.99 -8.29
CA LEU A 29 -4.43 -0.71 -8.15
C LEU A 29 -5.11 0.38 -8.97
N ARG A 30 -5.43 0.09 -10.25
CA ARG A 30 -6.15 1.02 -11.13
C ARG A 30 -7.54 1.35 -10.59
N THR A 31 -8.27 0.35 -10.10
CA THR A 31 -9.57 0.56 -9.46
C THR A 31 -9.45 1.38 -8.16
N GLY A 32 -8.41 1.13 -7.35
CA GLY A 32 -8.12 1.91 -6.15
C GLY A 32 -7.82 3.38 -6.45
N ILE A 33 -7.07 3.66 -7.52
CA ILE A 33 -6.83 5.04 -8.00
C ILE A 33 -8.15 5.70 -8.40
N LEU A 34 -8.99 5.01 -9.15
CA LEU A 34 -10.29 5.55 -9.56
C LEU A 34 -11.20 5.84 -8.36
N ALA A 35 -11.30 4.90 -7.42
CA ALA A 35 -12.08 5.06 -6.20
C ALA A 35 -11.59 6.24 -5.35
N ALA A 36 -10.27 6.39 -5.20
CA ALA A 36 -9.67 7.52 -4.50
C ALA A 36 -9.99 8.86 -5.17
N ASN A 37 -9.94 8.93 -6.50
CA ASN A 37 -10.32 10.13 -7.25
C ASN A 37 -11.79 10.50 -7.01
N ILE A 38 -12.71 9.52 -7.13
CA ILE A 38 -14.14 9.75 -6.89
C ILE A 38 -14.39 10.24 -5.45
N ALA A 39 -13.79 9.58 -4.46
CA ALA A 39 -13.96 9.93 -3.06
C ALA A 39 -13.38 11.31 -2.70
N ASN A 40 -12.27 11.70 -3.33
CA ASN A 40 -11.66 13.00 -3.13
C ASN A 40 -12.41 14.14 -3.85
N ALA A 41 -13.02 13.85 -5.01
CA ALA A 41 -13.80 14.81 -5.78
C ALA A 41 -15.23 15.03 -5.24
N ALA A 42 -15.69 14.17 -4.33
CA ALA A 42 -17.05 14.24 -3.80
C ALA A 42 -17.33 15.61 -3.12
N PRO A 43 -18.38 16.33 -3.53
CA PRO A 43 -18.80 17.55 -2.84
C PRO A 43 -19.20 17.17 -1.42
N HIS A 44 -18.72 17.93 -0.42
CA HIS A 44 -18.88 17.66 1.03
C HIS A 44 -17.92 16.64 1.66
N ARG A 45 -16.74 16.40 1.07
CA ARG A 45 -15.67 15.66 1.74
C ARG A 45 -15.30 16.27 3.09
N LYS A 46 -15.64 15.56 4.19
CA LYS A 46 -15.36 15.97 5.58
C LYS A 46 -13.99 15.53 6.12
N ARG A 47 -13.33 14.57 5.46
CA ARG A 47 -12.03 14.04 5.91
C ARG A 47 -10.94 15.07 5.69
N ALA A 48 -10.15 15.39 6.71
CA ALA A 48 -9.03 16.34 6.56
C ALA A 48 -7.97 15.84 5.55
N LYS A 49 -7.58 14.56 5.67
CA LYS A 49 -6.59 13.94 4.77
C LYS A 49 -7.24 13.38 3.50
N PRO A 50 -6.65 13.56 2.30
CA PRO A 50 -7.09 12.89 1.07
C PRO A 50 -7.09 11.37 1.22
N PHE A 51 -8.00 10.70 0.52
CA PHE A 51 -7.95 9.26 0.36
C PHE A 51 -6.83 8.89 -0.62
N VAL A 52 -6.10 7.82 -0.31
CA VAL A 52 -5.08 7.24 -1.19
C VAL A 52 -5.59 5.93 -1.79
N PRO A 53 -5.07 5.47 -2.96
CA PRO A 53 -5.54 4.24 -3.61
C PRO A 53 -5.58 3.03 -2.66
N LYS A 54 -4.58 2.95 -1.79
CA LYS A 54 -4.44 1.89 -0.77
C LYS A 54 -5.59 1.84 0.25
N ASP A 55 -6.28 2.95 0.51
CA ASP A 55 -7.47 2.95 1.38
C ASP A 55 -8.61 2.10 0.81
N PHE A 56 -8.58 1.79 -0.49
CA PHE A 56 -9.57 0.96 -1.21
C PHE A 56 -9.03 -0.40 -1.64
N MET A 57 -7.85 -0.82 -1.16
CA MET A 57 -7.22 -2.10 -1.51
C MET A 57 -7.08 -3.01 -0.27
N PRO A 58 -8.05 -3.92 -0.02
CA PRO A 58 -8.13 -4.68 1.24
C PRO A 58 -6.98 -5.67 1.45
N HIS A 59 -6.40 -6.21 0.38
CA HIS A 59 -5.32 -7.21 0.49
C HIS A 59 -3.98 -6.57 0.90
N LEU A 60 -3.66 -5.37 0.42
CA LEU A 60 -2.42 -4.66 0.77
C LEU A 60 -2.38 -4.23 2.24
N ALA A 61 -3.53 -3.82 2.79
CA ALA A 61 -3.65 -3.45 4.21
C ALA A 61 -3.50 -4.65 5.16
N ARG A 62 -3.81 -5.86 4.68
CA ARG A 62 -3.66 -7.10 5.46
C ARG A 62 -2.20 -7.46 5.64
N GLU A 63 -1.38 -7.34 4.60
CA GLU A 63 0.06 -7.67 4.66
C GLU A 63 0.82 -6.77 5.65
N GLU A 64 0.51 -5.47 5.70
CA GLU A 64 1.14 -4.57 6.69
C GLU A 64 0.73 -4.85 8.13
N LYS A 65 -0.55 -5.19 8.36
CA LYS A 65 -1.01 -5.62 9.69
C LYS A 65 -0.35 -6.93 10.12
N LEU A 66 -0.17 -7.87 9.20
CA LEU A 66 0.53 -9.12 9.44
C LEU A 66 2.01 -8.87 9.70
N ALA A 67 2.65 -7.99 8.93
CA ALA A 67 4.03 -7.57 9.16
C ALA A 67 4.19 -6.93 10.55
N TRP A 68 3.30 -6.02 10.93
CA TRP A 68 3.27 -5.42 12.27
C TRP A 68 3.11 -6.47 13.36
N ALA A 69 2.15 -7.39 13.23
CA ALA A 69 1.89 -8.45 14.20
C ALA A 69 3.04 -9.47 14.29
N ALA A 70 3.81 -9.65 13.21
CA ALA A 70 4.99 -10.51 13.17
C ALA A 70 6.24 -9.85 13.79
N LEU A 71 6.23 -8.54 14.01
CA LEU A 71 7.28 -7.88 14.78
C LEU A 71 7.12 -8.22 16.27
N GLY A 72 8.19 -8.68 16.89
CA GLY A 72 8.25 -8.84 18.35
C GLY A 72 7.96 -7.51 19.06
N PHE A 73 7.42 -7.61 20.28
CA PHE A 73 6.94 -6.46 21.06
C PHE A 73 7.98 -5.34 21.20
N ASP A 74 9.25 -5.69 21.39
CA ASP A 74 10.35 -4.73 21.52
C ASP A 74 10.49 -3.85 20.26
N ARG A 75 10.46 -4.48 19.08
CA ARG A 75 10.56 -3.74 17.80
C ARG A 75 9.32 -2.90 17.52
N GLN A 76 8.14 -3.35 17.97
CA GLN A 76 6.92 -2.55 17.86
C GLN A 76 7.03 -1.28 18.72
N ALA A 77 7.55 -1.40 19.95
CA ALA A 77 7.72 -0.28 20.87
C ALA A 77 8.68 0.78 20.32
N ASP A 78 9.80 0.35 19.73
CA ASP A 78 10.78 1.24 19.09
C ASP A 78 10.16 2.04 17.93
N ILE A 79 9.42 1.38 17.03
CA ILE A 79 8.77 2.05 15.91
C ILE A 79 7.71 3.07 16.38
N VAL A 80 6.98 2.76 17.46
CA VAL A 80 6.03 3.72 18.05
C VAL A 80 6.78 4.91 18.64
N ALA A 81 7.87 4.69 19.39
CA ALA A 81 8.69 5.75 19.97
C ALA A 81 9.26 6.68 18.89
N GLU A 82 9.82 6.12 17.81
CA GLU A 82 10.32 6.87 16.65
C GLU A 82 9.21 7.72 16.00
N ARG A 83 8.02 7.14 15.79
CA ARG A 83 6.87 7.86 15.21
C ARG A 83 6.34 8.97 16.12
N LEU A 84 6.35 8.75 17.43
CA LEU A 84 5.96 9.77 18.42
C LEU A 84 6.97 10.91 18.44
N LEU A 85 8.27 10.60 18.43
CA LEU A 85 9.33 11.59 18.33
C LEU A 85 9.24 12.39 17.01
N ALA A 86 9.00 11.72 15.88
CA ALA A 86 8.81 12.40 14.60
C ALA A 86 7.56 13.29 14.57
N ARG A 87 6.49 12.93 15.31
CA ARG A 87 5.23 13.67 15.33
C ARG A 87 5.19 14.80 16.35
N PHE A 88 5.93 14.68 17.45
CA PHE A 88 5.86 15.60 18.60
C PHE A 88 7.20 16.26 18.96
N GLY A 89 8.32 15.87 18.33
CA GLY A 89 9.69 16.29 18.67
C GLY A 89 10.12 17.69 18.20
N ALA A 90 9.19 18.58 17.82
CA ALA A 90 9.49 19.95 17.40
C ALA A 90 8.83 21.02 18.28
N GLY A 91 8.79 20.81 19.59
CA GLY A 91 8.16 21.76 20.50
C GLY A 91 8.58 21.62 21.95
N SER A 92 9.82 22.00 22.29
CA SER A 92 10.13 22.64 23.57
C SER A 92 11.56 23.19 23.58
N LYS A 93 11.69 24.49 23.27
CA LYS A 93 12.68 25.37 23.89
C LYS A 93 12.12 26.79 23.86
N LYS A 94 11.32 27.10 24.87
CA LYS A 94 11.15 28.46 25.39
C LYS A 94 11.33 28.37 26.90
N GLU A 95 12.49 28.79 27.35
CA GLU A 95 12.95 29.09 28.72
C GLU A 95 14.47 29.30 28.53
N THR A 96 15.08 30.45 28.70
CA THR A 96 14.83 31.68 29.48
C THR A 96 15.53 32.84 28.80
#